data_AF-A0A5J4PGR8-F1
#
_entry.id   AF-A0A5J4PGR8-F1
#
_cell.length_a   1.000
_cell.length_b   1.000
_cell.length_c   1.000
_cell.angle_alpha   90.00
_cell.angle_beta   90.00
_cell.angle_gamma   90.00
#
_symmetry.space_group_name_H-M   'P 1'
#
loop_
_entity.id
_entity.type
_entity.pdbx_description
1 polymer ?
#
loop_
_entity_poly.entity_id
_entity_poly.type
_entity_poly.pdbx_seq_one_letter_code
_entity_poly.pdbx_strand_id
1 'polypeptide(L)'
;AKWLDDIEDSQLESGSIPDVAPNYWAIYNDDVTWPAAYLIIANMLYNQYNNIEPIVKHYDSMKKWLLYMKDSYMVDYLMPRDAYGDWCMPPENPRLIHSNDPARKTDGQLLGTSFYYHLCGLMERFAKLLDKQEDAETYAQLSLKVKDAFNKKFFNTKTKQYGNNTVTANLISLCYGMAPLEYETEVFRNITDKTENEFNNHISTGLIGIQWLMRGLSDRGRFDLAFRIATNLDYPSWGYMIESGATTIWELWNGNTASADMNSGNHVMLLGDFVVWCYEYLAGIQN
;
A
#
# COMPACT_ATOMS: atom_id res chain seq x y z
N ALA A 1 -7.72 17.57 -3.84
CA ALA A 1 -8.84 18.32 -3.23
C ALA A 1 -10.15 17.90 -3.90
N LYS A 2 -10.45 18.33 -5.14
CA LYS A 2 -11.71 17.97 -5.84
C LYS A 2 -12.08 16.48 -5.78
N TRP A 3 -11.15 15.56 -6.03
CA TRP A 3 -11.45 14.12 -5.99
C TRP A 3 -11.88 13.62 -4.60
N LEU A 4 -11.44 14.26 -3.53
CA LEU A 4 -11.88 13.94 -2.16
C LEU A 4 -13.35 14.35 -1.95
N ASP A 5 -13.81 15.41 -2.63
CA ASP A 5 -15.24 15.75 -2.70
C ASP A 5 -16.02 14.64 -3.40
N ASP A 6 -15.51 14.10 -4.51
CA ASP A 6 -16.18 13.00 -5.23
C ASP A 6 -16.27 11.72 -4.37
N ILE A 7 -15.25 11.44 -3.54
CA ILE A 7 -15.26 10.33 -2.60
C ILE A 7 -16.29 10.55 -1.50
N GLU A 8 -16.32 11.75 -0.89
CA GLU A 8 -17.29 12.11 0.14
C GLU A 8 -18.73 12.03 -0.37
N ASP A 9 -18.99 12.60 -1.56
CA ASP A 9 -20.30 12.57 -2.23
C ASP A 9 -20.75 11.14 -2.55
N SER A 10 -19.80 10.21 -2.66
CA SER A 10 -20.05 8.79 -2.88
C SER A 10 -20.18 7.98 -1.59
N GLN A 11 -19.96 8.58 -0.40
CA GLN A 11 -20.09 7.88 0.87
C GLN A 11 -21.56 7.63 1.23
N LEU A 12 -21.90 6.39 1.57
CA LEU A 12 -23.26 6.04 1.99
C LEU A 12 -23.60 6.61 3.37
N GLU A 13 -24.89 6.66 3.69
CA GLU A 13 -25.37 7.03 5.03
C GLU A 13 -24.78 6.10 6.11
N SER A 14 -24.53 4.82 5.79
CA SER A 14 -23.85 3.87 6.67
C SER A 14 -22.39 4.22 6.98
N GLY A 15 -21.73 5.02 6.14
CA GLY A 15 -20.30 5.34 6.21
C GLY A 15 -19.44 4.55 5.22
N SER A 16 -19.98 3.54 4.53
CA SER A 16 -19.28 2.80 3.48
C SER A 16 -18.89 3.72 2.32
N ILE A 17 -17.69 3.50 1.77
CA ILE A 17 -17.10 4.23 0.63
C ILE A 17 -16.86 3.21 -0.49
N PRO A 18 -17.18 3.55 -1.76
CA PRO A 18 -16.99 2.63 -2.87
C PRO A 18 -15.52 2.58 -3.32
N ASP A 19 -15.18 1.53 -4.07
CA ASP A 19 -13.83 1.35 -4.62
C ASP A 19 -13.53 2.32 -5.79
N VAL A 20 -14.57 2.95 -6.35
CA VAL A 20 -14.48 3.89 -7.48
C VAL A 20 -15.26 5.17 -7.17
N ALA A 21 -14.60 6.32 -7.33
CA ALA A 21 -15.21 7.65 -7.20
C ALA A 21 -14.85 8.53 -8.42
N PRO A 22 -15.81 9.21 -9.08
CA PRO A 22 -17.25 9.19 -8.83
C PRO A 22 -17.87 7.81 -9.04
N ASN A 23 -18.88 7.48 -8.23
CA ASN A 23 -19.46 6.15 -8.11
C ASN A 23 -20.38 5.76 -9.29
N TYR A 24 -19.87 5.82 -10.52
CA TYR A 24 -20.58 5.34 -11.71
C TYR A 24 -20.80 3.82 -11.68
N TRP A 25 -19.80 3.08 -11.22
CA TRP A 25 -19.94 1.68 -10.85
C TRP A 25 -20.09 1.59 -9.34
N ALA A 26 -21.30 1.25 -8.90
CA ALA A 26 -21.67 1.10 -7.49
C ALA A 26 -21.02 -0.15 -6.84
N ILE A 27 -19.70 -0.13 -6.70
CA ILE A 27 -18.90 -1.21 -6.15
C ILE A 27 -18.52 -0.84 -4.72
N TYR A 28 -19.27 -1.41 -3.77
CA TYR A 28 -19.02 -1.28 -2.33
C TYR A 28 -18.58 -2.63 -1.79
N ASN A 29 -17.29 -2.95 -1.92
CA ASN A 29 -16.75 -4.18 -1.37
C ASN A 29 -16.46 -4.08 0.13
N ASP A 30 -16.59 -2.90 0.74
CA ASP A 30 -16.10 -2.60 2.09
C ASP A 30 -14.66 -3.08 2.25
N ASP A 31 -13.85 -2.66 1.29
CA ASP A 31 -12.41 -2.82 1.27
C ASP A 31 -11.73 -1.74 2.13
N VAL A 32 -10.52 -2.01 2.62
CA VAL A 32 -9.75 -1.02 3.39
C VAL A 32 -8.61 -0.43 2.57
N THR A 33 -7.99 -1.20 1.69
CA THR A 33 -6.76 -0.79 0.99
C THR A 33 -7.03 0.20 -0.14
N TRP A 34 -8.17 0.12 -0.82
CA TRP A 34 -8.60 1.04 -1.88
C TRP A 34 -9.18 2.34 -1.31
N PRO A 35 -10.23 2.32 -0.46
CA PRO A 35 -10.79 3.56 0.09
C PRO A 35 -9.84 4.32 1.03
N ALA A 36 -8.76 3.68 1.52
CA ALA A 36 -7.66 4.35 2.21
C ALA A 36 -7.08 5.54 1.43
N ALA A 37 -7.20 5.55 0.10
CA ALA A 37 -6.82 6.68 -0.75
C ALA A 37 -7.41 8.00 -0.25
N TYR A 38 -8.61 7.98 0.35
CA TYR A 38 -9.28 9.16 0.88
C TYR A 38 -8.43 9.88 1.94
N LEU A 39 -7.92 9.15 2.94
CA LEU A 39 -7.08 9.69 4.00
C LEU A 39 -5.64 9.93 3.51
N ILE A 40 -5.10 9.00 2.71
CA ILE A 40 -3.72 9.09 2.22
C ILE A 40 -3.53 10.34 1.36
N ILE A 41 -4.45 10.63 0.43
CA ILE A 41 -4.35 11.82 -0.42
C ILE A 41 -4.53 13.11 0.38
N ALA A 42 -5.44 13.14 1.36
CA ALA A 42 -5.57 14.29 2.25
C ALA A 42 -4.24 14.59 2.97
N ASN A 43 -3.57 13.55 3.49
CA ASN A 43 -2.25 13.68 4.11
C ASN A 43 -1.16 14.10 3.10
N MET A 44 -1.16 13.55 1.88
CA MET A 44 -0.20 13.92 0.83
C MET A 44 -0.34 15.39 0.42
N LEU A 45 -1.57 15.91 0.30
CA LEU A 45 -1.80 17.32 -0.02
C LEU A 45 -1.28 18.25 1.08
N TYR A 46 -1.44 17.84 2.33
CA TYR A 46 -0.84 18.56 3.46
C TYR A 46 0.68 18.49 3.45
N ASN A 47 1.28 17.30 3.31
CA ASN A 47 2.74 17.16 3.31
C ASN A 47 3.41 17.91 2.15
N GLN A 48 2.82 17.89 0.96
CA GLN A 48 3.42 18.46 -0.24
C GLN A 48 3.18 19.97 -0.38
N TYR A 49 2.02 20.45 0.06
CA TYR A 49 1.58 21.83 -0.21
C TYR A 49 1.24 22.63 1.06
N ASN A 50 1.42 22.03 2.24
CA ASN A 50 0.93 22.56 3.51
C ASN A 50 -0.57 22.91 3.47
N ASN A 51 -1.33 22.22 2.61
CA ASN A 51 -2.75 22.47 2.42
C ASN A 51 -3.57 21.65 3.40
N ILE A 52 -3.99 22.28 4.49
CA ILE A 52 -4.79 21.65 5.55
C ILE A 52 -6.29 21.56 5.21
N GLU A 53 -6.77 22.35 4.23
CA GLU A 53 -8.20 22.45 3.91
C GLU A 53 -8.88 21.10 3.62
N PRO A 54 -8.27 20.16 2.85
CA PRO A 54 -8.87 18.85 2.66
C PRO A 54 -9.03 18.06 3.97
N ILE A 55 -8.07 18.18 4.89
CA ILE A 55 -8.17 17.51 6.19
C ILE A 55 -9.32 18.12 7.00
N VAL A 56 -9.39 19.45 7.07
CA VAL A 56 -10.47 20.18 7.77
C VAL A 56 -11.84 19.76 7.23
N LYS A 57 -12.00 19.85 5.90
CA LYS A 57 -13.29 19.63 5.23
C LYS A 57 -13.81 18.21 5.42
N HIS A 58 -12.93 17.22 5.25
CA HIS A 58 -13.33 15.82 5.13
C HIS A 58 -13.19 15.02 6.43
N TYR A 59 -12.68 15.62 7.52
CA TYR A 59 -12.34 14.91 8.76
C TYR A 59 -13.49 14.05 9.29
N ASP A 60 -14.70 14.61 9.36
CA ASP A 60 -15.84 13.90 9.93
C ASP A 60 -16.30 12.74 9.03
N SER A 61 -16.22 12.88 7.71
CA SER A 61 -16.50 11.81 6.73
C SER A 61 -15.45 10.69 6.77
N MET A 62 -14.16 11.05 6.87
CA MET A 62 -13.06 10.09 7.05
C MET A 62 -13.23 9.31 8.36
N LYS A 63 -13.56 10.00 9.46
CA LYS A 63 -13.88 9.40 10.76
C LYS A 63 -15.06 8.44 10.66
N LYS A 64 -16.14 8.84 9.99
CA LYS A 64 -17.33 8.02 9.79
C LYS A 64 -17.02 6.71 9.06
N TRP A 65 -16.24 6.75 7.98
CA TRP A 65 -15.84 5.54 7.25
C TRP A 65 -14.97 4.61 8.11
N LEU A 66 -13.98 5.16 8.81
CA LEU A 66 -13.08 4.35 9.63
C LEU A 66 -13.84 3.65 10.79
N LEU A 67 -14.80 4.35 11.42
CA LEU A 67 -15.70 3.79 12.43
C LEU A 67 -16.64 2.73 11.83
N TYR A 68 -17.21 2.97 10.65
CA TYR A 68 -18.03 1.98 9.95
C TYR A 68 -17.26 0.67 9.71
N MET A 69 -16.03 0.76 9.20
CA MET A 69 -15.18 -0.41 8.98
C MET A 69 -14.88 -1.15 10.28
N LYS A 70 -14.53 -0.40 11.33
CA LYS A 70 -14.28 -0.96 12.67
C LYS A 70 -15.49 -1.71 13.21
N ASP A 71 -16.63 -1.04 13.28
CA ASP A 71 -17.81 -1.55 13.98
C ASP A 71 -18.51 -2.68 13.22
N SER A 72 -18.36 -2.72 11.89
CA SER A 72 -18.98 -3.75 11.06
C SER A 72 -18.11 -5.00 10.90
N TYR A 73 -16.78 -4.88 10.92
CA TYR A 73 -15.89 -5.95 10.45
C TYR A 73 -14.73 -6.30 11.38
N MET A 74 -14.29 -5.40 12.26
CA MET A 74 -13.11 -5.66 13.09
C MET A 74 -13.39 -6.76 14.12
N VAL A 75 -12.48 -7.72 14.23
CA VAL A 75 -12.54 -8.80 15.23
C VAL A 75 -11.19 -8.86 15.94
N ASP A 76 -11.20 -8.77 17.27
CA ASP A 76 -9.98 -8.81 18.10
C ASP A 76 -8.87 -7.86 17.63
N TYR A 77 -9.26 -6.64 17.24
CA TYR A 77 -8.37 -5.60 16.68
C TYR A 77 -7.70 -5.95 15.34
N LEU A 78 -8.18 -6.98 14.66
CA LEU A 78 -7.75 -7.34 13.31
C LEU A 78 -8.83 -6.95 12.30
N MET A 79 -8.40 -6.40 11.17
CA MET A 79 -9.28 -5.98 10.08
C MET A 79 -9.24 -7.02 8.96
N PRO A 80 -10.27 -7.88 8.81
CA PRO A 80 -10.28 -8.97 7.84
C PRO A 80 -10.66 -8.55 6.42
N ARG A 81 -10.76 -7.25 6.17
CA ARG A 81 -11.28 -6.69 4.92
C ARG A 81 -10.14 -6.24 4.02
N ASP A 82 -9.94 -7.01 2.97
CA ASP A 82 -9.13 -6.69 1.80
C ASP A 82 -9.69 -7.50 0.62
N ALA A 83 -10.09 -6.82 -0.46
CA ALA A 83 -10.82 -7.42 -1.57
C ALA A 83 -9.92 -7.79 -2.75
N TYR A 84 -8.83 -7.07 -2.94
CA TYR A 84 -8.01 -7.13 -4.15
C TYR A 84 -6.58 -7.64 -3.90
N GLY A 85 -6.10 -7.60 -2.65
CA GLY A 85 -4.75 -7.99 -2.32
C GLY A 85 -3.69 -7.08 -2.90
N ASP A 86 -2.48 -7.63 -2.98
CA ASP A 86 -1.34 -6.97 -3.62
C ASP A 86 -1.45 -7.10 -5.15
N TRP A 87 -2.39 -6.33 -5.70
CA TRP A 87 -2.89 -6.44 -7.08
C TRP A 87 -1.77 -6.38 -8.14
N CYS A 88 -1.91 -7.14 -9.23
CA CYS A 88 -0.92 -7.19 -10.31
C CYS A 88 0.53 -7.50 -9.88
N MET A 89 0.68 -8.27 -8.80
CA MET A 89 1.94 -8.97 -8.49
C MET A 89 2.41 -9.75 -9.73
N PRO A 90 3.65 -9.52 -10.24
CA PRO A 90 4.11 -10.19 -11.44
C PRO A 90 4.02 -11.72 -11.30
N PRO A 91 3.28 -12.41 -12.19
CA PRO A 91 3.16 -13.85 -12.13
C PRO A 91 4.47 -14.55 -12.49
N GLU A 92 4.61 -15.77 -12.01
CA GLU A 92 5.71 -16.68 -12.35
C GLU A 92 5.77 -17.03 -13.85
N ASN A 93 4.64 -16.90 -14.55
CA ASN A 93 4.53 -17.11 -15.99
C ASN A 93 3.89 -15.87 -16.65
N PRO A 94 4.56 -15.22 -17.62
CA PRO A 94 4.08 -13.98 -18.25
C PRO A 94 2.83 -14.17 -19.14
N ARG A 95 2.28 -15.39 -19.27
CA ARG A 95 0.98 -15.62 -19.91
C ARG A 95 -0.21 -15.52 -18.93
N LEU A 96 0.06 -15.47 -17.63
CA LEU A 96 -0.98 -15.36 -16.60
C LEU A 96 -1.32 -13.89 -16.34
N ILE A 97 -2.56 -13.62 -15.93
CA ILE A 97 -2.93 -12.32 -15.35
C ILE A 97 -2.53 -12.28 -13.87
N HIS A 98 -2.84 -13.36 -13.14
CA HIS A 98 -2.57 -13.48 -11.71
C HIS A 98 -1.65 -14.67 -11.43
N SER A 99 -0.71 -14.47 -10.50
CA SER A 99 0.12 -15.55 -9.96
C SER A 99 -0.75 -16.69 -9.42
N ASN A 100 -0.38 -17.94 -9.68
CA ASN A 100 -0.96 -19.09 -9.01
C ASN A 100 -0.16 -19.51 -7.78
N ASP A 101 1.07 -19.03 -7.65
CA ASP A 101 1.97 -19.30 -6.53
C ASP A 101 1.46 -18.63 -5.23
N PRO A 102 1.11 -19.42 -4.18
CA PRO A 102 0.73 -18.88 -2.88
C PRO A 102 1.82 -18.05 -2.21
N ALA A 103 3.11 -18.29 -2.52
CA ALA A 103 4.23 -17.53 -1.96
C ALA A 103 4.35 -16.09 -2.52
N ARG A 104 3.53 -15.76 -3.53
CA ARG A 104 3.38 -14.43 -4.14
C ARG A 104 2.07 -13.73 -3.74
N LYS A 105 1.18 -14.40 -2.99
CA LYS A 105 -0.12 -13.86 -2.59
C LYS A 105 -0.07 -13.40 -1.14
N THR A 106 0.02 -12.08 -0.93
CA THR A 106 0.02 -11.52 0.43
C THR A 106 -1.34 -11.75 1.09
N ASP A 107 -1.33 -12.12 2.39
CA ASP A 107 -2.55 -12.35 3.16
C ASP A 107 -3.41 -11.07 3.24
N GLY A 108 -4.68 -11.16 2.85
CA GLY A 108 -5.59 -10.00 2.82
C GLY A 108 -5.89 -9.42 4.20
N GLN A 109 -6.00 -10.25 5.25
CA GLN A 109 -6.20 -9.72 6.61
C GLN A 109 -4.95 -9.03 7.14
N LEU A 110 -3.75 -9.47 6.72
CA LEU A 110 -2.51 -8.76 6.98
C LEU A 110 -2.56 -7.38 6.32
N LEU A 111 -2.91 -7.30 5.03
CA LEU A 111 -3.05 -6.03 4.31
C LEU A 111 -4.07 -5.11 4.96
N GLY A 112 -5.31 -5.57 5.14
CA GLY A 112 -6.39 -4.80 5.76
C GLY A 112 -6.04 -4.31 7.17
N THR A 113 -5.41 -5.15 8.00
CA THR A 113 -5.00 -4.75 9.37
C THR A 113 -3.86 -3.74 9.36
N SER A 114 -2.86 -3.91 8.48
CA SER A 114 -1.74 -2.98 8.37
C SER A 114 -2.19 -1.60 7.87
N PHE A 115 -3.10 -1.54 6.89
CA PHE A 115 -3.68 -0.29 6.44
C PHE A 115 -4.54 0.33 7.52
N TYR A 116 -5.41 -0.44 8.18
CA TYR A 116 -6.23 0.12 9.26
C TYR A 116 -5.38 0.73 10.38
N TYR A 117 -4.24 0.10 10.74
CA TYR A 117 -3.25 0.68 11.64
C TYR A 117 -2.71 2.02 11.13
N HIS A 118 -2.25 2.07 9.87
CA HIS A 118 -1.73 3.30 9.26
C HIS A 118 -2.78 4.43 9.25
N LEU A 119 -4.02 4.09 8.92
CA LEU A 119 -5.15 5.04 8.87
C LEU A 119 -5.52 5.56 10.26
N CYS A 120 -5.41 4.75 11.32
CA CYS A 120 -5.52 5.25 12.69
C CYS A 120 -4.43 6.29 12.98
N GLY A 121 -3.18 6.05 12.55
CA GLY A 121 -2.10 7.03 12.69
C GLY A 121 -2.36 8.33 11.91
N LEU A 122 -2.93 8.24 10.71
CA LEU A 122 -3.37 9.42 9.96
C LEU A 122 -4.49 10.18 10.68
N MET A 123 -5.50 9.47 11.20
CA MET A 123 -6.58 10.11 11.95
C MET A 123 -6.10 10.74 13.26
N GLU A 124 -5.16 10.13 13.97
CA GLU A 124 -4.48 10.73 15.12
C GLU A 124 -3.79 12.05 14.70
N ARG A 125 -3.02 12.01 13.61
CA ARG A 125 -2.33 13.19 13.09
C ARG A 125 -3.32 14.29 12.70
N PHE A 126 -4.39 13.95 11.98
CA PHE A 126 -5.43 14.89 11.57
C PHE A 126 -6.12 15.50 12.78
N ALA A 127 -6.47 14.69 13.78
CA ALA A 127 -7.07 15.16 15.02
C ALA A 127 -6.17 16.18 15.73
N LYS A 128 -4.86 15.93 15.80
CA LYS A 128 -3.88 16.89 16.36
C LYS A 128 -3.81 18.20 15.56
N LEU A 129 -3.82 18.13 14.23
CA LEU A 129 -3.82 19.33 13.36
C LEU A 129 -5.08 20.18 13.52
N LEU A 130 -6.18 19.58 13.97
CA LEU A 130 -7.48 20.24 14.17
C LEU A 130 -7.81 20.49 15.65
N ASP A 131 -6.83 20.36 16.55
CA ASP A 131 -6.99 20.52 18.01
C ASP A 131 -8.06 19.60 18.66
N LYS A 132 -8.36 18.45 18.04
CA LYS A 132 -9.29 17.42 18.53
C LYS A 132 -8.58 16.39 19.41
N GLN A 133 -8.11 16.81 20.59
CA GLN A 133 -7.23 15.97 21.44
C GLN A 133 -7.84 14.63 21.88
N GLU A 134 -9.14 14.58 22.17
CA GLU A 134 -9.82 13.32 22.55
C GLU A 134 -9.82 12.29 21.41
N ASP A 135 -10.04 12.74 20.18
CA ASP A 135 -9.95 11.88 19.01
C ASP A 135 -8.51 11.41 18.79
N ALA A 136 -7.53 12.30 18.94
CA ALA A 136 -6.12 11.96 18.81
C ALA A 136 -5.72 10.84 19.79
N GLU A 137 -6.09 10.97 21.06
CA GLU A 137 -5.84 9.93 22.06
C GLU A 137 -6.57 8.62 21.73
N THR A 138 -7.83 8.71 21.27
CA THR A 138 -8.62 7.54 20.87
C THR A 138 -7.93 6.75 19.75
N TYR A 139 -7.49 7.43 18.69
CA TYR A 139 -6.82 6.77 17.57
C TYR A 139 -5.41 6.27 17.91
N ALA A 140 -4.68 6.99 18.78
CA ALA A 140 -3.39 6.52 19.30
C ALA A 140 -3.55 5.20 20.09
N GLN A 141 -4.55 5.12 20.98
CA GLN A 141 -4.80 3.90 21.74
C GLN A 141 -5.29 2.75 20.86
N LEU A 142 -6.12 3.04 19.86
CA LEU A 142 -6.59 2.02 18.92
C LEU A 142 -5.44 1.48 18.06
N SER A 143 -4.57 2.34 17.54
CA SER A 143 -3.43 1.93 16.71
C SER A 143 -2.48 1.01 17.47
N LEU A 144 -2.22 1.28 18.76
CA LEU A 144 -1.41 0.39 19.61
C LEU A 144 -2.02 -1.01 19.74
N LYS A 145 -3.33 -1.11 20.00
CA LYS A 145 -4.02 -2.41 20.11
C LYS A 145 -4.02 -3.18 18.78
N VAL A 146 -4.20 -2.48 17.66
CA VAL A 146 -4.12 -3.07 16.32
C VAL A 146 -2.71 -3.59 16.04
N LYS A 147 -1.67 -2.80 16.35
CA LYS A 147 -0.27 -3.21 16.20
C LYS A 147 0.07 -4.45 17.04
N ASP A 148 -0.39 -4.50 18.28
CA ASP A 148 -0.17 -5.65 19.16
C ASP A 148 -0.86 -6.91 18.62
N ALA A 149 -2.13 -6.80 18.21
CA ALA A 149 -2.87 -7.92 17.61
C ALA A 149 -2.23 -8.39 16.29
N PHE A 150 -1.79 -7.44 15.46
CA PHE A 150 -1.11 -7.70 14.19
C PHE A 150 0.17 -8.50 14.41
N ASN A 151 1.06 -8.03 15.29
CA ASN A 151 2.32 -8.72 15.57
C ASN A 151 2.10 -10.08 16.20
N LYS A 152 1.13 -10.21 17.12
CA LYS A 152 0.77 -11.50 17.70
C LYS A 152 0.31 -12.53 16.66
N LYS A 153 -0.41 -12.08 15.63
CA LYS A 153 -0.95 -12.97 14.58
C LYS A 153 0.04 -13.26 13.46
N PHE A 154 0.70 -12.23 12.95
CA PHE A 154 1.41 -12.30 11.68
C PHE A 154 2.92 -12.37 11.81
N PHE A 155 3.51 -11.93 12.93
CA PHE A 155 4.97 -11.95 13.09
C PHE A 155 5.46 -13.27 13.69
N ASN A 156 6.37 -13.94 12.99
CA ASN A 156 7.02 -15.13 13.47
C ASN A 156 8.38 -14.80 14.10
N THR A 157 8.50 -14.94 15.42
CA THR A 157 9.75 -14.62 16.14
C THR A 157 10.91 -15.58 15.86
N LYS A 158 10.69 -16.74 15.24
CA LYS A 158 11.79 -17.67 14.87
C LYS A 158 12.37 -17.33 13.51
N THR A 159 11.51 -17.09 12.52
CA THR A 159 11.94 -16.80 11.14
C THR A 159 12.12 -15.29 10.90
N LYS A 160 11.60 -14.44 11.78
CA LYS A 160 11.55 -12.97 11.65
C LYS A 160 10.75 -12.50 10.43
N GLN A 161 9.73 -13.28 10.05
CA GLN A 161 8.92 -13.04 8.86
C GLN A 161 7.49 -12.68 9.24
N TYR A 162 6.84 -11.89 8.38
CA TYR A 162 5.42 -11.63 8.44
C TYR A 162 4.64 -12.55 7.49
N GLY A 163 3.54 -13.14 7.97
CA GLY A 163 2.62 -13.93 7.16
C GLY A 163 3.33 -15.08 6.42
N ASN A 164 3.11 -15.15 5.10
CA ASN A 164 3.76 -16.11 4.20
C ASN A 164 5.09 -15.61 3.62
N ASN A 165 5.73 -14.63 4.25
CA ASN A 165 6.99 -14.04 3.83
C ASN A 165 6.97 -13.48 2.40
N THR A 166 5.85 -12.88 1.94
CA THR A 166 5.91 -12.06 0.73
C THR A 166 6.75 -10.80 1.00
N VAL A 167 7.32 -10.23 -0.05
CA VAL A 167 8.07 -8.97 0.09
C VAL A 167 7.15 -7.88 0.64
N THR A 168 5.93 -7.77 0.11
CA THR A 168 4.90 -6.83 0.59
C THR A 168 4.55 -7.01 2.06
N ALA A 169 4.34 -8.25 2.56
CA ALA A 169 4.00 -8.49 3.96
C ALA A 169 5.05 -7.93 4.93
N ASN A 170 6.33 -8.16 4.63
CA ASN A 170 7.43 -7.67 5.46
C ASN A 170 7.66 -6.17 5.26
N LEU A 171 7.57 -5.68 4.01
CA LEU A 171 7.84 -4.30 3.65
C LEU A 171 6.85 -3.34 4.28
N ILE A 172 5.54 -3.58 4.16
CA ILE A 172 4.54 -2.69 4.77
C ILE A 172 4.64 -2.69 6.30
N SER A 173 4.96 -3.85 6.89
CA SER A 173 5.15 -3.97 8.34
C SER A 173 6.33 -3.13 8.84
N LEU A 174 7.40 -3.03 8.04
CA LEU A 174 8.53 -2.13 8.32
C LEU A 174 8.21 -0.67 8.04
N CYS A 175 7.64 -0.36 6.86
CA CYS A 175 7.38 1.01 6.43
C CYS A 175 6.32 1.71 7.29
N TYR A 176 5.35 0.97 7.83
CA TYR A 176 4.40 1.49 8.81
C TYR A 176 4.96 1.47 10.24
N GLY A 177 6.18 1.00 10.49
CA GLY A 177 6.77 0.95 11.83
C GLY A 177 6.06 -0.03 12.77
N MET A 178 5.47 -1.09 12.23
CA MET A 178 4.79 -2.14 12.99
C MET A 178 5.75 -3.20 13.51
N ALA A 179 6.89 -3.40 12.85
CA ALA A 179 7.91 -4.34 13.28
C ALA A 179 8.46 -3.99 14.68
N PRO A 180 8.72 -5.00 15.55
CA PRO A 180 9.49 -4.76 16.77
C PRO A 180 10.89 -4.29 16.40
N LEU A 181 11.36 -3.23 17.08
CA LEU A 181 12.60 -2.53 16.75
C LEU A 181 13.82 -3.48 16.70
N GLU A 182 13.85 -4.45 17.60
CA GLU A 182 14.95 -5.43 17.69
C GLU A 182 15.01 -6.42 16.52
N TYR A 183 13.98 -6.49 15.67
CA TYR A 183 13.90 -7.41 14.53
C TYR A 183 13.83 -6.69 13.17
N GLU A 184 13.87 -5.36 13.13
CA GLU A 184 13.75 -4.62 11.86
C GLU A 184 14.83 -5.02 10.85
N THR A 185 16.05 -5.26 11.32
CA THR A 185 17.18 -5.67 10.47
C THR A 185 16.91 -7.03 9.81
N GLU A 186 16.41 -8.00 10.57
CA GLU A 186 16.13 -9.34 10.06
C GLU A 186 14.89 -9.39 9.17
N VAL A 187 13.85 -8.62 9.50
CA VAL A 187 12.68 -8.46 8.62
C VAL A 187 13.11 -7.82 7.30
N PHE A 188 13.98 -6.81 7.34
CA PHE A 188 14.51 -6.18 6.14
C PHE A 188 15.38 -7.13 5.32
N ARG A 189 16.21 -7.95 5.99
CA ARG A 189 16.97 -9.01 5.32
C ARG A 189 16.05 -10.01 4.60
N ASN A 190 14.90 -10.36 5.18
CA ASN A 190 13.93 -11.23 4.49
C ASN A 190 13.39 -10.62 3.19
N ILE A 191 13.22 -9.28 3.13
CA ILE A 191 12.82 -8.54 1.91
C ILE A 191 13.91 -8.62 0.86
N THR A 192 15.16 -8.33 1.23
CA THR A 192 16.29 -8.32 0.30
C THR A 192 16.59 -9.73 -0.18
N ASP A 193 16.71 -10.71 0.72
CA ASP A 193 17.02 -12.09 0.38
C ASP A 193 15.99 -12.67 -0.60
N LYS A 194 14.69 -12.39 -0.36
CA LYS A 194 13.64 -12.86 -1.27
C LYS A 194 13.72 -12.16 -2.62
N THR A 195 13.91 -10.84 -2.64
CA THR A 195 14.01 -10.06 -3.88
C THR A 195 15.22 -10.48 -4.73
N GLU A 196 16.38 -10.68 -4.09
CA GLU A 196 17.62 -11.04 -4.77
C GLU A 196 17.62 -12.50 -5.25
N ASN A 197 17.18 -13.43 -4.39
CA ASN A 197 17.35 -14.86 -4.66
C ASN A 197 16.13 -15.53 -5.32
N GLU A 198 14.90 -15.11 -4.99
CA GLU A 198 13.68 -15.70 -5.57
C GLU A 198 13.13 -14.89 -6.74
N PHE A 199 13.37 -13.57 -6.74
CA PHE A 199 12.96 -12.67 -7.82
C PHE A 199 14.12 -12.19 -8.70
N ASN A 200 15.34 -12.71 -8.49
CA ASN A 200 16.52 -12.39 -9.30
C ASN A 200 16.74 -10.87 -9.46
N ASN A 201 16.59 -10.11 -8.37
CA ASN A 201 16.70 -8.64 -8.34
C ASN A 201 15.66 -7.89 -9.20
N HIS A 202 14.48 -8.47 -9.44
CA HIS A 202 13.37 -7.84 -10.14
C HIS A 202 12.26 -7.39 -9.20
N ILE A 203 11.21 -6.78 -9.76
CA ILE A 203 9.99 -6.45 -9.04
C ILE A 203 9.44 -7.69 -8.35
N SER A 204 9.26 -7.56 -7.03
CA SER A 204 8.88 -8.65 -6.12
C SER A 204 7.59 -8.37 -5.35
N THR A 205 6.84 -7.35 -5.79
CA THR A 205 5.60 -6.86 -5.18
C THR A 205 4.53 -6.56 -6.23
N GLY A 206 3.27 -6.59 -5.83
CA GLY A 206 2.17 -5.98 -6.57
C GLY A 206 1.98 -4.51 -6.23
N LEU A 207 0.76 -4.03 -6.44
CA LEU A 207 0.32 -2.64 -6.32
C LEU A 207 0.57 -2.05 -4.94
N ILE A 208 0.34 -2.81 -3.87
CA ILE A 208 0.46 -2.31 -2.50
C ILE A 208 1.94 -2.22 -2.13
N GLY A 209 2.69 -3.29 -2.39
CA GLY A 209 4.11 -3.31 -2.04
C GLY A 209 4.96 -2.35 -2.88
N ILE A 210 4.61 -2.16 -4.17
CA ILE A 210 5.37 -1.26 -5.04
C ILE A 210 5.26 0.20 -4.59
N GLN A 211 4.26 0.60 -3.78
CA GLN A 211 4.17 1.95 -3.20
C GLN A 211 5.27 2.25 -2.16
N TRP A 212 6.07 1.25 -1.78
CA TRP A 212 7.07 1.37 -0.71
C TRP A 212 8.43 0.74 -1.05
N LEU A 213 8.53 -0.05 -2.11
CA LEU A 213 9.69 -0.91 -2.36
C LEU A 213 10.96 -0.11 -2.59
N MET A 214 10.91 0.91 -3.45
CA MET A 214 12.08 1.65 -3.91
C MET A 214 12.65 2.51 -2.77
N ARG A 215 11.77 3.29 -2.12
CA ARG A 215 12.17 4.12 -0.97
C ARG A 215 12.50 3.27 0.24
N GLY A 216 11.72 2.23 0.52
CA GLY A 216 11.95 1.30 1.63
C GLY A 216 13.30 0.58 1.56
N LEU A 217 13.76 0.18 0.37
CA LEU A 217 15.11 -0.33 0.13
C LEU A 217 16.17 0.75 0.33
N SER A 218 15.95 1.95 -0.21
CA SER A 218 16.93 3.04 -0.20
C SER A 218 17.17 3.59 1.22
N ASP A 219 16.11 3.77 2.00
CA ASP A 219 16.17 4.20 3.41
C ASP A 219 16.96 3.25 4.30
N ARG A 220 17.04 1.98 3.90
CA ARG A 220 17.71 0.90 4.64
C ARG A 220 19.02 0.49 3.99
N GLY A 221 19.62 1.37 3.19
CA GLY A 221 20.96 1.23 2.65
C GLY A 221 21.09 0.27 1.47
N ARG A 222 19.98 -0.16 0.86
CA ARG A 222 19.95 -1.00 -0.35
C ARG A 222 19.56 -0.22 -1.60
N PHE A 223 20.12 0.97 -1.72
CA PHE A 223 19.99 1.80 -2.93
C PHE A 223 20.51 1.06 -4.17
N ASP A 224 21.53 0.21 -4.03
CA ASP A 224 22.06 -0.67 -5.08
C ASP A 224 20.97 -1.58 -5.67
N LEU A 225 20.16 -2.20 -4.80
CA LEU A 225 19.07 -3.08 -5.22
C LEU A 225 17.91 -2.30 -5.83
N ALA A 226 17.53 -1.16 -5.23
CA ALA A 226 16.52 -0.27 -5.80
C ALA A 226 16.92 0.20 -7.21
N PHE A 227 18.18 0.64 -7.38
CA PHE A 227 18.72 1.05 -8.67
C PHE A 227 18.74 -0.10 -9.67
N ARG A 228 19.09 -1.33 -9.23
CA ARG A 228 19.04 -2.53 -10.07
C ARG A 228 17.63 -2.80 -10.57
N ILE A 229 16.63 -2.80 -9.69
CA ILE A 229 15.22 -3.00 -10.05
C ILE A 229 14.76 -1.95 -11.05
N ALA A 230 15.11 -0.67 -10.83
CA ALA A 230 14.78 0.44 -11.72
C ALA A 230 15.39 0.32 -13.13
N THR A 231 16.52 -0.38 -13.28
CA THR A 231 17.32 -0.41 -14.52
C THR A 231 17.31 -1.76 -15.24
N ASN A 232 16.59 -2.76 -14.72
CA ASN A 232 16.37 -4.02 -15.43
C ASN A 232 15.63 -3.77 -16.76
N LEU A 233 16.00 -4.54 -17.78
CA LEU A 233 15.42 -4.47 -19.13
C LEU A 233 14.57 -5.71 -19.47
N ASP A 234 14.68 -6.78 -18.67
CA ASP A 234 13.95 -8.03 -18.80
C ASP A 234 12.78 -8.14 -17.82
N TYR A 235 11.91 -9.12 -18.06
CA TYR A 235 10.68 -9.29 -17.30
C TYR A 235 10.94 -9.80 -15.87
N PRO A 236 10.22 -9.28 -14.85
CA PRO A 236 9.32 -8.12 -14.85
C PRO A 236 10.05 -6.82 -14.48
N SER A 237 9.96 -5.79 -15.34
CA SER A 237 10.55 -4.47 -15.07
C SER A 237 9.89 -3.36 -15.89
N TRP A 238 10.15 -2.09 -15.53
CA TRP A 238 9.77 -0.96 -16.38
C TRP A 238 10.56 -0.96 -17.69
N GLY A 239 11.84 -1.36 -17.67
CA GLY A 239 12.65 -1.48 -18.88
C GLY A 239 12.10 -2.53 -19.85
N TYR A 240 11.53 -3.63 -19.35
CA TYR A 240 10.83 -4.61 -20.19
C TYR A 240 9.66 -3.99 -20.96
N MET A 241 8.89 -3.10 -20.34
CA MET A 241 7.82 -2.39 -21.04
C MET A 241 8.41 -1.53 -22.17
N ILE A 242 9.49 -0.80 -21.90
CA ILE A 242 10.18 0.05 -22.88
C ILE A 242 10.73 -0.78 -24.05
N GLU A 243 11.46 -1.87 -23.76
CA GLU A 243 12.01 -2.79 -24.78
C GLU A 243 10.91 -3.45 -25.62
N SER A 244 9.70 -3.56 -25.05
CA SER A 244 8.50 -4.05 -25.75
C SER A 244 7.73 -2.96 -26.50
N GLY A 245 8.26 -1.73 -26.58
CA GLY A 245 7.67 -0.61 -27.33
C GLY A 245 6.61 0.19 -26.57
N ALA A 246 6.50 0.04 -25.25
CA ALA A 246 5.57 0.84 -24.46
C ALA A 246 5.98 2.32 -24.43
N THR A 247 5.01 3.21 -24.56
CA THR A 247 5.18 4.67 -24.39
C THR A 247 4.43 5.21 -23.16
N THR A 248 3.72 4.32 -22.46
CA THR A 248 2.97 4.51 -21.22
C THR A 248 3.25 3.31 -20.31
N ILE A 249 2.85 3.37 -19.05
CA ILE A 249 2.94 2.22 -18.15
C ILE A 249 1.71 1.33 -18.31
N TRP A 250 1.92 0.03 -18.32
CA TRP A 250 0.85 -0.96 -18.46
C TRP A 250 0.21 -1.29 -17.11
N GLU A 251 -0.99 -1.87 -17.15
CA GLU A 251 -1.64 -2.45 -15.97
C GLU A 251 -0.89 -3.69 -15.46
N LEU A 252 -0.41 -4.54 -16.39
CA LEU A 252 0.34 -5.74 -16.07
C LEU A 252 1.80 -5.61 -16.47
N TRP A 253 2.72 -6.14 -15.65
CA TRP A 253 4.15 -6.22 -15.98
C TRP A 253 4.43 -6.99 -17.29
N ASN A 254 3.52 -7.88 -17.66
CA ASN A 254 3.52 -8.72 -18.86
C ASN A 254 2.43 -8.31 -19.87
N GLY A 255 2.14 -7.01 -20.01
CA GLY A 255 1.04 -6.52 -20.83
C GLY A 255 1.11 -6.83 -22.33
N ASN A 256 2.28 -7.20 -22.86
CA ASN A 256 2.44 -7.71 -24.23
C ASN A 256 2.06 -9.19 -24.41
N THR A 257 1.96 -9.97 -23.33
CA THR A 257 1.71 -11.43 -23.39
C THR A 257 0.51 -11.90 -22.56
N ALA A 258 0.01 -11.08 -21.64
CA ALA A 258 -1.17 -11.38 -20.84
C ALA A 258 -2.46 -11.44 -21.68
N SER A 259 -3.48 -12.15 -21.16
CA SER A 259 -4.82 -12.18 -21.76
C SER A 259 -5.40 -10.76 -21.85
N ALA A 260 -6.20 -10.50 -22.89
CA ALA A 260 -6.86 -9.21 -23.10
C ALA A 260 -8.02 -8.93 -22.13
N ASP A 261 -8.39 -9.90 -21.27
CA ASP A 261 -9.50 -9.75 -20.31
C ASP A 261 -9.28 -8.60 -19.31
N MET A 262 -8.02 -8.33 -18.94
CA MET A 262 -7.63 -7.25 -18.03
C MET A 262 -6.17 -6.87 -18.28
N ASN A 263 -5.95 -6.02 -19.29
CA ASN A 263 -4.61 -5.73 -19.80
C ASN A 263 -4.54 -4.34 -20.47
N SER A 264 -4.82 -3.30 -19.69
CA SER A 264 -4.71 -1.92 -20.19
C SER A 264 -3.25 -1.55 -20.50
N GLY A 265 -3.01 -0.94 -21.65
CA GLY A 265 -1.71 -0.38 -22.03
C GLY A 265 -1.39 0.98 -21.40
N ASN A 266 -2.28 1.53 -20.57
CA ASN A 266 -2.08 2.84 -19.91
C ASN A 266 -2.70 2.86 -18.51
N HIS A 267 -1.88 2.60 -17.49
CA HIS A 267 -2.28 2.52 -16.10
C HIS A 267 -1.19 3.03 -15.16
N VAL A 268 -1.55 3.91 -14.21
CA VAL A 268 -0.57 4.67 -13.42
C VAL A 268 -0.05 3.95 -12.17
N MET A 269 -0.70 2.86 -11.77
CA MET A 269 -0.51 2.28 -10.44
C MET A 269 0.91 1.74 -10.16
N LEU A 270 1.63 1.33 -11.20
CA LEU A 270 3.00 0.82 -11.09
C LEU A 270 4.07 1.93 -11.07
N LEU A 271 3.67 3.21 -11.10
CA LEU A 271 4.60 4.35 -11.06
C LEU A 271 4.79 4.99 -9.69
N GLY A 272 3.86 4.76 -8.75
CA GLY A 272 3.72 5.59 -7.54
C GLY A 272 5.03 5.82 -6.81
N ASP A 273 5.65 4.77 -6.27
CA ASP A 273 6.91 4.89 -5.54
C ASP A 273 8.12 5.14 -6.45
N PHE A 274 8.09 4.64 -7.69
CA PHE A 274 9.21 4.79 -8.63
C PHE A 274 9.46 6.25 -8.98
N VAL A 275 8.39 6.98 -9.32
CA VAL A 275 8.50 8.40 -9.67
C VAL A 275 8.93 9.21 -8.47
N VAL A 276 8.37 8.95 -7.29
CA VAL A 276 8.77 9.63 -6.04
C VAL A 276 10.24 9.34 -5.74
N TRP A 277 10.69 8.09 -5.85
CA TRP A 277 12.07 7.70 -5.64
C TRP A 277 13.05 8.38 -6.61
N CYS A 278 12.67 8.55 -7.88
CA CYS A 278 13.45 9.31 -8.86
C CYS A 278 13.68 10.76 -8.41
N TYR A 279 12.66 11.42 -7.84
CA TYR A 279 12.82 12.78 -7.33
C TYR A 279 13.63 12.82 -6.02
N GLU A 280 13.25 12.00 -5.04
CA GLU A 280 13.81 12.08 -3.68
C GLU A 280 15.25 11.56 -3.60
N TYR A 281 15.59 10.48 -4.31
CA TYR A 281 16.88 9.78 -4.16
C TYR A 281 17.81 9.95 -5.36
N LEU A 282 17.29 9.90 -6.59
CA LEU A 282 18.14 10.12 -7.76
C LEU A 282 18.45 11.61 -7.98
N ALA A 283 17.43 12.46 -7.92
CA ALA A 283 17.61 13.90 -8.04
C ALA A 283 17.99 14.58 -6.71
N GLY A 284 17.67 13.95 -5.56
CA GLY A 284 17.98 14.49 -4.23
C GLY A 284 17.04 15.60 -3.78
N ILE A 285 15.79 15.63 -4.28
CA ILE A 285 14.80 16.67 -3.99
C ILE A 285 13.70 16.09 -3.10
N GLN A 286 13.70 16.47 -1.83
CA GLN A 286 12.74 16.04 -0.82
C GLN A 286 12.34 17.23 0.07
N ASN A 287 11.14 17.15 0.68
CA ASN A 287 10.62 18.18 1.59
C ASN A 287 11.21 18.06 3.00
#